data_AF-A0A662UM48-F1
#
_entry.id   AF-A0A662UM48-F1
#
_cell.length_a   1.000
_cell.length_b   1.000
_cell.length_c   1.000
_cell.angle_alpha   90.00
_cell.angle_beta   90.00
_cell.angle_gamma   90.00
#
_symmetry.space_group_name_H-M   'P 1'
#
loop_
_entity.id
_entity.type
_entity.pdbx_description
1 polymer ?
#
loop_
_entity_poly.entity_id
_entity_poly.type
_entity_poly.pdbx_seq_one_letter_code
_entity_poly.pdbx_strand_id
1 'polypeptide(L)'
;KHNLVLFPGESRTMMVIEDGTKKVIEKGGVHVVKIDPNSMKLGYIDYLDHPGALRQIYIDDIIYTISSSKIKAYQLPELQQVGQVMLEESK
;
A
#
# COMPACT_ATOMS: atom_id res chain seq x y z
N LYS A 1 -12.45 -6.67 -15.06
CA LYS A 1 -12.48 -6.93 -13.60
C LYS A 1 -11.19 -7.63 -13.22
N HIS A 2 -10.37 -7.00 -12.39
CA HIS A 2 -9.13 -7.60 -11.90
C HIS A 2 -9.44 -8.42 -10.64
N ASN A 3 -9.02 -9.68 -10.62
CA ASN A 3 -9.22 -10.57 -9.48
C ASN A 3 -8.04 -10.42 -8.52
N LEU A 4 -8.01 -9.32 -7.79
CA LEU A 4 -6.93 -8.98 -6.87
C LEU A 4 -7.40 -9.10 -5.43
N VAL A 5 -6.52 -9.63 -4.58
CA VAL A 5 -6.59 -9.53 -3.13
C VAL A 5 -5.48 -8.60 -2.69
N LEU A 6 -5.87 -7.60 -1.90
CA LEU A 6 -5.00 -6.61 -1.31
C LEU A 6 -5.06 -6.78 0.19
N PHE A 7 -3.90 -6.85 0.85
CA PHE A 7 -3.85 -6.85 2.30
C PHE A 7 -2.68 -6.01 2.79
N PRO A 8 -2.85 -5.28 3.90
CA PRO A 8 -1.74 -4.56 4.50
C PRO A 8 -0.69 -5.57 4.96
N GLY A 9 0.56 -5.36 4.56
CA GLY A 9 1.70 -6.03 5.15
C GLY A 9 1.95 -5.53 6.57
N GLU A 10 2.85 -6.20 7.31
CA GLU A 10 3.21 -5.74 8.65
C GLU A 10 3.74 -4.30 8.60
N SER A 11 3.01 -3.38 9.23
CA SER A 11 3.48 -2.02 9.44
C SER A 11 4.27 -1.98 10.74
N ARG A 12 5.56 -1.69 10.65
CA ARG A 12 6.48 -1.57 11.79
C ARG A 12 6.99 -0.14 11.85
N THR A 13 6.77 0.51 12.99
CA THR A 13 7.45 1.77 13.33
C THR A 13 8.67 1.42 14.16
N MET A 14 9.86 1.76 13.66
CA MET A 14 11.12 1.53 14.38
C MET A 14 11.77 2.87 14.69
N MET A 15 12.22 3.03 15.94
CA MET A 15 13.09 4.14 16.32
C MET A 15 14.54 3.68 16.17
N VAL A 16 15.30 4.34 15.30
CA VAL A 16 16.71 4.05 15.05
C VAL A 16 17.54 5.26 15.50
N ILE A 17 18.70 5.01 16.11
CA ILE A 17 19.68 6.06 16.43
C ILE A 17 20.81 5.93 15.41
N GLU A 18 20.94 6.92 14.53
CA GLU A 18 22.05 7.05 13.58
C GLU A 18 22.75 8.38 13.86
N ASP A 19 24.08 8.34 14.05
CA ASP A 19 24.90 9.53 14.31
C ASP A 19 24.39 10.39 15.48
N GLY A 20 23.93 9.74 16.56
CA GLY A 20 23.38 10.41 17.74
C GLY A 20 21.99 11.02 17.55
N THR A 21 21.41 10.91 16.35
CA THR A 21 20.07 11.44 16.03
C THR A 21 19.04 10.32 16.06
N LYS A 22 17.95 10.53 16.81
CA LYS A 22 16.78 9.64 16.78
C LYS A 22 16.01 9.86 15.48
N LYS A 23 15.92 8.83 14.64
CA LYS A 23 15.07 8.78 13.45
C LYS A 23 13.93 7.79 13.68
N VAL A 24 12.72 8.18 13.27
CA VAL A 24 11.58 7.27 13.19
C VAL A 24 11.51 6.77 11.76
N ILE A 25 11.59 5.45 11.59
CA ILE A 25 11.47 4.79 10.30
C ILE A 25 10.17 3.98 10.31
N GLU A 26 9.27 4.32 9.41
CA GLU A 26 8.08 3.52 9.14
C GLU A 26 8.40 2.55 8.00
N LYS A 27 8.23 1.25 8.27
CA LYS A 27 8.28 0.18 7.25
C LYS A 27 6.90 -0.43 7.14
N GLY A 28 6.45 -0.71 5.93
CA GLY A 28 5.14 -1.32 5.69
C GLY A 28 4.60 -0.97 4.30
N GLY A 29 3.52 -1.62 3.91
CA GLY A 29 3.01 -1.53 2.56
C GLY A 29 1.82 -2.45 2.33
N VAL A 30 1.45 -2.64 1.07
CA VAL A 30 0.32 -3.49 0.69
C VAL A 30 0.82 -4.58 -0.24
N HIS A 31 0.58 -5.83 0.12
CA HIS A 31 0.84 -6.96 -0.77
C HIS A 31 -0.31 -7.10 -1.76
N VAL A 32 0.03 -7.33 -3.02
CA VAL A 32 -0.93 -7.54 -4.11
C VAL A 32 -0.85 -8.99 -4.58
N VAL A 33 -1.97 -9.69 -4.49
CA VAL A 33 -2.09 -11.09 -4.92
C VAL A 33 -3.17 -11.20 -5.98
N LYS A 34 -2.90 -11.91 -7.07
CA LYS A 34 -3.87 -12.29 -8.09
C LYS A 34 -4.53 -13.60 -7.70
N ILE A 35 -5.84 -13.68 -7.92
CA ILE A 35 -6.59 -14.94 -7.92
C ILE A 35 -6.89 -15.32 -9.38
N ASP A 36 -6.48 -16.51 -9.78
CA ASP A 36 -7.04 -17.15 -10.97
C ASP A 36 -8.41 -17.74 -10.62
N PRO A 37 -9.53 -17.23 -11.17
CA PRO A 37 -10.87 -17.66 -10.80
C PRO A 37 -11.18 -19.10 -11.25
N ASN A 38 -10.46 -19.63 -12.24
CA ASN A 38 -10.73 -20.96 -12.78
C ASN A 38 -10.00 -22.04 -11.98
N SER A 39 -8.79 -21.73 -11.50
CA SER A 39 -7.96 -22.68 -10.75
C SER A 39 -7.92 -22.42 -9.25
N MET A 40 -8.48 -21.29 -8.79
CA MET A 40 -8.38 -20.78 -7.41
C MET A 40 -6.93 -20.63 -6.91
N LYS A 41 -5.96 -20.59 -7.82
CA LYS A 41 -4.55 -20.40 -7.46
C LYS A 41 -4.28 -18.93 -7.16
N LEU A 42 -3.44 -18.73 -6.16
CA LEU A 42 -2.93 -17.42 -5.75
C LEU A 42 -1.58 -17.16 -6.41
N GLY A 43 -1.41 -15.98 -7.00
CA GLY A 43 -0.13 -15.51 -7.54
C GLY A 43 0.27 -14.20 -6.90
N TYR A 44 1.47 -14.14 -6.32
CA TYR A 44 2.01 -12.87 -5.83
C TYR A 44 2.37 -11.97 -7.02
N ILE A 45 1.96 -10.69 -6.97
CA ILE A 45 2.23 -9.73 -8.04
C ILE A 45 3.31 -8.75 -7.59
N ASP A 46 3.04 -7.99 -6.52
CA ASP A 46 3.90 -6.87 -6.12
C ASP A 46 3.70 -6.46 -4.65
N TYR A 47 4.61 -5.61 -4.18
CA TYR A 47 4.55 -4.91 -2.91
C TYR A 47 4.45 -3.40 -3.15
N LEU A 48 3.31 -2.81 -2.78
CA LEU A 48 3.12 -1.36 -2.84
C LEU A 48 3.73 -0.73 -1.59
N ASP A 49 4.83 0.01 -1.75
CA ASP A 49 5.47 0.73 -0.65
C ASP A 49 4.59 1.88 -0.16
N HIS A 50 3.84 1.61 0.90
CA HIS A 50 3.01 2.58 1.60
C HIS A 50 3.00 2.23 3.10
N PRO A 51 4.01 2.69 3.85
CA PRO A 51 4.07 2.50 5.30
C PRO A 51 2.81 3.05 5.98
N GLY A 52 2.28 2.29 6.94
CA GLY A 52 1.06 2.67 7.65
C GLY A 52 -0.23 2.59 6.84
N ALA A 53 -0.24 1.98 5.65
CA ALA A 53 -1.49 1.75 4.91
C ALA A 53 -2.43 0.85 5.72
N LEU A 54 -3.61 1.37 6.03
CA LEU A 54 -4.64 0.73 6.84
C LEU A 54 -5.75 0.12 5.97
N ARG A 55 -6.03 0.74 4.83
CA ARG A 55 -7.14 0.35 3.94
C ARG A 55 -6.75 0.48 2.48
N GLN A 56 -7.50 -0.21 1.65
CA GLN A 56 -7.42 -0.13 0.20
C GLN A 56 -8.81 0.09 -0.40
N ILE A 57 -8.89 0.88 -1.45
CA ILE A 57 -10.10 1.11 -2.24
C ILE A 57 -9.76 0.85 -3.71
N TYR A 58 -10.72 0.27 -4.41
CA TYR A 58 -10.60 -0.05 -5.82
C TYR A 58 -11.67 0.72 -6.59
N ILE A 59 -11.24 1.62 -7.49
CA ILE A 59 -12.14 2.40 -8.36
C ILE A 59 -11.60 2.32 -9.77
N ASP A 60 -12.43 1.80 -10.68
CA ASP A 60 -12.06 1.52 -12.07
C ASP A 60 -10.77 0.69 -12.18
N ASP A 61 -9.72 1.21 -12.82
CA ASP A 61 -8.41 0.55 -12.92
C ASP A 61 -7.37 1.15 -11.96
N ILE A 62 -7.81 1.85 -10.90
CA ILE A 62 -6.94 2.49 -9.92
C ILE A 62 -7.11 1.86 -8.52
N ILE A 63 -5.99 1.50 -7.91
CA ILE A 63 -5.90 1.08 -6.51
C ILE A 63 -5.49 2.28 -5.67
N TYR A 64 -6.28 2.58 -4.65
CA TYR A 64 -5.95 3.58 -3.63
C TYR A 64 -5.53 2.87 -2.36
N THR A 65 -4.33 3.14 -1.86
CA THR A 65 -3.89 2.69 -0.53
C THR A 65 -3.89 3.89 0.41
N ILE A 66 -4.46 3.71 1.61
CA ILE A 66 -4.83 4.79 2.52
C ILE A 66 -4.15 4.55 3.87
N SER A 67 -3.32 5.49 4.32
CA SER A 67 -2.82 5.56 5.69
C SER A 67 -3.56 6.65 6.47
N SER A 68 -3.14 6.90 7.72
CA SER A 68 -3.65 8.03 8.51
C SER A 68 -3.25 9.40 7.97
N SER A 69 -2.19 9.49 7.16
CA SER A 69 -1.58 10.75 6.75
C SER A 69 -1.54 10.99 5.25
N LYS A 70 -1.75 9.95 4.42
CA LYS A 70 -1.71 10.08 2.96
C LYS A 70 -2.50 9.00 2.24
N ILE A 71 -2.86 9.30 1.01
CA ILE A 71 -3.42 8.37 0.04
C ILE A 71 -2.45 8.27 -1.13
N LYS A 72 -2.16 7.05 -1.58
CA LYS A 72 -1.42 6.78 -2.83
C LYS A 72 -2.32 6.08 -3.83
N ALA A 73 -2.19 6.42 -5.10
CA ALA A 73 -2.95 5.84 -6.21
C ALA A 73 -2.02 5.09 -7.17
N TYR A 74 -2.42 3.89 -7.60
CA TYR A 74 -1.66 2.99 -8.47
C TYR A 74 -2.51 2.53 -9.63
N GLN A 75 -2.01 2.69 -10.85
CA GLN A 75 -2.69 2.29 -12.08
C GLN A 75 -2.47 0.81 -12.37
N LEU A 76 -3.51 0.09 -12.75
CA LEU A 76 -3.42 -1.27 -13.25
C LEU A 76 -3.25 -1.33 -14.77
N PRO A 77 -2.69 -2.44 -15.29
CA PRO A 77 -2.18 -3.61 -14.57
C PRO A 77 -0.75 -3.45 -14.00
N GLU A 78 -0.04 -2.38 -14.36
CA GLU A 78 1.40 -2.22 -14.07
C GLU A 78 1.71 -1.89 -12.61
N LEU A 79 0.70 -1.53 -11.83
CA LEU A 79 0.83 -1.09 -10.43
C LEU A 79 1.76 0.13 -10.25
N GLN A 80 1.92 0.94 -11.30
CA GLN A 80 2.71 2.16 -11.23
C GLN A 80 1.98 3.20 -10.38
N GLN A 81 2.68 3.84 -9.44
CA GLN A 81 2.12 4.95 -8.68
C GLN A 81 1.84 6.13 -9.62
N VAL A 82 0.57 6.54 -9.72
CA VAL A 82 0.11 7.64 -10.59
C VAL A 82 -0.30 8.89 -9.81
N GLY A 83 -0.42 8.80 -8.48
CA GLY A 83 -0.78 9.94 -7.66
C GLY A 83 -0.52 9.74 -6.18
N GLN A 84 -0.47 10.86 -5.46
CA GLN A 84 -0.40 10.92 -4.00
C GLN A 84 -1.08 12.19 -3.50
N VAL A 85 -1.80 12.07 -2.38
CA VAL A 85 -2.42 13.19 -1.66
C VAL A 85 -2.08 13.07 -0.18
N MET A 86 -1.67 14.17 0.45
CA MET A 86 -1.51 14.25 1.90
C MET A 86 -2.87 14.53 2.54
N LEU A 87 -3.20 13.80 3.61
CA LEU A 87 -4.39 14.06 4.39
C LEU A 87 -4.07 15.10 5.46
N GLU A 88 -4.80 16.21 5.43
CA GLU A 88 -4.76 17.20 6.50
C GLU A 88 -5.73 16.81 7.61
N GLU A 89 -5.36 17.05 8.86
CA GLU A 89 -6.30 16.94 9.97
C GLU A 89 -7.44 17.94 9.74
N SER A 90 -8.66 17.42 9.64
CA SER A 90 -9.85 18.27 9.61
C SER A 90 -10.02 18.85 11.02
N LYS A 91 -9.85 20.17 11.14
CA LYS A 91 -10.05 20.91 12.39
C LYS A 91 -11.47 20.81 12.92
#